data_AF-A0AA35JAZ2-F1
#
_entry.id   AF-A0AA35JAZ2-F1
#
_cell.length_a   1.000
_cell.length_b   1.000
_cell.length_c   1.000
_cell.angle_alpha   90.00
_cell.angle_beta   90.00
_cell.angle_gamma   90.00
#
_symmetry.space_group_name_H-M   'P 1'
#
loop_
_entity.id
_entity.type
_entity.pdbx_description
1 polymer ?
#
loop_
_entity_poly.entity_id
_entity_poly.type
_entity_poly.pdbx_seq_one_letter_code
_entity_poly.pdbx_strand_id
1 'polypeptide(L)'
;MQKVFPGPSMTILRKRPLVKTESKCFHTTGAKKTKIKQEEVVPQPVDIDWVKSLPNKQYFEWIVVRNGNVPNRWAKPLDSSIFFTAPSTKVPDKFPETYARMRVLRSRILAPVDIVGGSSIPVTIASQCGISRDRIPPRDYRLQVLLGVMLSSQTKDEVTAMAMLNITRYCMDELHCKLGMTLEAVLQIEETKLDELIHSVGFHTRKAKYILATCQILQDQHLGDVPATINDLLALPGVGPKMAYLTLQKAWGKIEGICVDVHVDRLAKIWKWVDPQKCKTPDQTRIQLQNWLPRGLWTEINGLLVGFGQIITKSRNVRDLLKFLPPDDPRNSLDWDLQSQLYKEIQHNITSYPKWVKFLEETPGLNADAADAEVDVKKEDDINEQENGTNEQDDIRVKVED
;
A
#
# COMPACT_ATOMS: atom_id res chain seq x y z
N MET A 1 -6.21 25.17 44.97
CA MET A 1 -7.20 24.14 44.59
C MET A 1 -7.18 23.97 43.08
N GLN A 2 -6.50 22.94 42.56
CA GLN A 2 -6.52 22.58 41.13
C GLN A 2 -7.45 21.38 40.94
N LYS A 3 -8.35 21.44 39.95
CA LYS A 3 -9.18 20.30 39.55
C LYS A 3 -8.38 19.41 38.60
N VAL A 4 -8.02 18.22 39.06
CA VAL A 4 -7.47 17.16 38.21
C VAL A 4 -8.61 16.54 37.41
N PHE A 5 -8.51 16.56 36.09
CA PHE A 5 -9.38 15.77 35.22
C PHE A 5 -8.74 14.40 34.95
N PRO A 6 -9.49 13.29 35.01
CA PRO A 6 -8.94 11.96 34.72
C PRO A 6 -8.79 11.77 33.20
N GLY A 7 -7.59 11.40 32.76
CA GLY A 7 -7.36 10.97 31.37
C GLY A 7 -8.06 9.63 31.04
N PRO A 8 -8.30 9.33 29.76
CA PRO A 8 -8.98 8.09 29.37
C PRO A 8 -8.13 6.85 29.69
N SER A 9 -8.71 5.92 30.43
CA SER A 9 -8.04 4.72 30.94
C SER A 9 -7.68 3.72 29.83
N MET A 10 -6.38 3.44 29.69
CA MET A 10 -5.83 2.29 28.95
C MET A 10 -6.46 0.98 29.45
N THR A 11 -7.44 0.45 28.72
CA THR A 11 -8.08 -0.83 29.04
C THR A 11 -7.66 -1.89 28.04
N ILE A 12 -6.57 -2.58 28.36
CA ILE A 12 -6.09 -3.75 27.63
C ILE A 12 -7.10 -4.90 27.78
N LEU A 13 -7.43 -5.54 26.65
CA LEU A 13 -8.04 -6.87 26.50
C LEU A 13 -8.63 -7.53 27.77
N ARG A 14 -9.91 -7.25 28.09
CA ARG A 14 -10.69 -8.16 28.94
C ARG A 14 -11.10 -9.40 28.15
N LYS A 15 -10.44 -10.53 28.41
CA LYS A 15 -10.90 -11.87 27.97
C LYS A 15 -12.36 -12.07 28.42
N ARG A 16 -13.27 -12.37 27.48
CA ARG A 16 -14.62 -12.84 27.82
C ARG A 16 -14.57 -14.32 28.25
N PRO A 17 -15.46 -14.79 29.14
CA PRO A 17 -15.48 -16.19 29.57
C PRO A 17 -15.86 -17.12 28.41
N LEU A 18 -15.25 -18.31 28.39
CA LEU A 18 -15.67 -19.42 27.53
C LEU A 18 -17.05 -19.91 27.97
N VAL A 19 -18.08 -19.65 27.16
CA VAL A 19 -19.38 -20.33 27.29
C VAL A 19 -19.23 -21.71 26.64
N LYS A 20 -19.33 -22.77 27.45
CA LYS A 20 -19.45 -24.14 26.93
C LYS A 20 -20.80 -24.28 26.23
N THR A 21 -20.79 -24.52 24.92
CA THR A 21 -21.97 -25.02 24.20
C THR A 21 -21.87 -26.54 24.07
N GLU A 22 -22.69 -27.25 24.84
CA GLU A 22 -22.93 -28.68 24.61
C GLU A 22 -23.81 -28.89 23.37
N SER A 23 -23.48 -29.91 22.58
CA SER A 23 -24.21 -30.26 21.37
C SER A 23 -25.54 -30.95 21.69
N LYS A 24 -26.68 -30.30 21.39
CA LYS A 24 -27.95 -31.00 21.16
C LYS A 24 -28.67 -30.43 19.93
N CYS A 25 -29.00 -31.31 19.00
CA CYS A 25 -29.91 -31.05 17.89
C CYS A 25 -31.36 -31.06 18.42
N PHE A 26 -32.21 -30.13 17.99
CA PHE A 26 -33.49 -30.43 17.30
C PHE A 26 -34.39 -29.19 17.09
N HIS A 27 -34.98 -29.15 15.89
CA HIS A 27 -36.24 -28.52 15.46
C HIS A 27 -36.58 -27.03 15.65
N THR A 28 -37.40 -26.58 14.70
CA THR A 28 -37.91 -25.25 14.45
C THR A 28 -38.98 -24.78 15.44
N THR A 29 -38.91 -23.53 15.87
CA THR A 29 -40.07 -22.63 16.04
C THR A 29 -39.61 -21.17 16.16
N GLY A 30 -40.49 -20.22 15.83
CA GLY A 30 -40.09 -18.84 15.53
C GLY A 30 -39.55 -18.02 16.72
N ALA A 31 -38.41 -17.35 16.51
CA ALA A 31 -37.85 -16.37 17.43
C ALA A 31 -38.14 -14.93 16.95
N LYS A 32 -38.54 -14.06 17.89
CA LYS A 32 -38.84 -12.64 17.64
C LYS A 32 -37.63 -11.92 17.04
N LYS A 33 -37.84 -11.06 16.03
CA LYS A 33 -36.80 -10.17 15.47
C LYS A 33 -36.36 -9.13 16.51
N THR A 34 -35.39 -9.47 17.34
CA THR A 34 -34.69 -8.49 18.19
C THR A 34 -33.92 -7.55 17.26
N LYS A 35 -34.35 -6.28 17.18
CA LYS A 35 -33.64 -5.25 16.40
C LYS A 35 -32.30 -4.95 17.08
N ILE A 36 -31.24 -5.62 16.64
CA ILE A 36 -29.87 -5.20 16.92
C ILE A 36 -29.66 -3.88 16.16
N LYS A 37 -29.60 -2.76 16.88
CA LYS A 37 -29.02 -1.53 16.31
C LYS A 37 -27.53 -1.80 16.15
N GLN A 38 -27.10 -2.10 14.93
CA GLN A 38 -25.68 -2.19 14.59
C GLN A 38 -25.18 -0.76 14.36
N GLU A 39 -24.18 -0.34 15.12
CA GLU A 39 -23.49 0.93 14.92
C GLU A 39 -22.56 0.80 13.72
N GLU A 40 -22.56 1.81 12.85
CA GLU A 40 -21.62 1.88 11.73
C GLU A 40 -20.20 1.94 12.30
N VAL A 41 -19.27 1.13 11.76
CA VAL A 41 -17.85 1.14 12.15
C VAL A 41 -17.18 2.39 11.55
N VAL A 42 -17.50 3.54 12.12
CA VAL A 42 -16.90 4.84 11.77
C VAL A 42 -15.49 4.89 12.33
N PRO A 43 -14.46 5.21 11.51
CA PRO A 43 -13.12 5.44 12.02
C PRO A 43 -13.11 6.54 13.08
N GLN A 44 -12.58 6.24 14.27
CA GLN A 44 -12.48 7.19 15.38
C GLN A 44 -11.85 8.52 14.91
N PRO A 45 -12.34 9.70 15.35
CA PRO A 45 -11.72 10.97 15.00
C PRO A 45 -10.23 11.00 15.39
N VAL A 46 -9.44 11.81 14.66
CA VAL A 46 -8.01 12.02 14.96
C VAL A 46 -7.84 13.38 15.59
N ASP A 47 -7.33 13.38 16.82
CA ASP A 47 -6.76 14.57 17.47
C ASP A 47 -5.34 14.79 16.93
N ILE A 48 -5.11 15.92 16.25
CA ILE A 48 -3.83 16.24 15.62
C ILE A 48 -2.76 16.61 16.64
N ASP A 49 -3.14 17.30 17.71
CA ASP A 49 -2.19 17.73 18.74
C ASP A 49 -1.74 16.54 19.57
N TRP A 50 -2.66 15.60 19.86
CA TRP A 50 -2.31 14.29 20.41
C TRP A 50 -1.35 13.53 19.49
N VAL A 51 -1.62 13.40 18.18
CA VAL A 51 -0.72 12.72 17.24
C VAL A 51 0.67 13.38 17.17
N LYS A 52 0.73 14.72 17.23
CA LYS A 52 1.99 15.47 17.29
C LYS A 52 2.75 15.27 18.61
N SER A 53 2.04 15.01 19.71
CA SER A 53 2.64 14.73 21.03
C SER A 53 3.19 13.31 21.19
N LEU A 54 2.88 12.38 20.27
CA LEU A 54 3.29 10.97 20.39
C LEU A 54 4.81 10.79 20.21
N PRO A 55 5.48 10.08 21.13
CA PRO A 55 6.85 9.60 20.91
C PRO A 55 6.93 8.67 19.69
N ASN A 56 8.06 8.69 18.97
CA ASN A 56 8.27 7.95 17.71
C ASN A 56 7.71 6.52 17.72
N LYS A 57 8.07 5.72 18.75
CA LYS A 57 7.61 4.32 18.89
C LYS A 57 6.08 4.21 18.95
N GLN A 58 5.42 5.02 19.78
CA GLN A 58 3.96 5.00 19.93
C GLN A 58 3.26 5.50 18.66
N TYR A 59 3.82 6.52 18.01
CA TYR A 59 3.35 6.99 16.71
C TYR A 59 3.38 5.88 15.65
N PHE A 60 4.49 5.12 15.57
CA PHE A 60 4.60 4.00 14.62
C PHE A 60 3.68 2.83 14.95
N GLU A 61 3.56 2.45 16.23
CA GLU A 61 2.59 1.43 16.68
C GLU A 61 1.16 1.79 16.30
N TRP A 62 0.79 3.07 16.44
CA TRP A 62 -0.53 3.60 16.08
C TRP A 62 -0.75 3.69 14.56
N ILE A 63 0.14 4.34 13.80
CA ILE A 63 -0.09 4.62 12.36
C ILE A 63 -0.03 3.35 11.50
N VAL A 64 0.77 2.35 11.89
CA VAL A 64 0.85 1.06 11.17
C VAL A 64 -0.48 0.30 11.26
N VAL A 65 -1.06 0.21 12.46
CA VAL A 65 -2.39 -0.39 12.68
C VAL A 65 -3.46 0.39 11.91
N ARG A 66 -3.41 1.73 11.99
CA ARG A 66 -4.41 2.62 11.38
C ARG A 66 -4.39 2.61 9.85
N ASN A 67 -3.22 2.41 9.24
CA ASN A 67 -3.07 2.18 7.80
C ASN A 67 -3.43 0.75 7.35
N GLY A 68 -3.63 -0.16 8.30
CA GLY A 68 -3.78 -1.58 8.05
C GLY A 68 -2.51 -2.24 7.49
N ASN A 69 -1.33 -1.61 7.63
CA ASN A 69 -0.05 -2.11 7.15
C ASN A 69 0.49 -3.23 8.06
N VAL A 70 -0.36 -4.21 8.37
CA VAL A 70 -0.06 -5.36 9.22
C VAL A 70 0.31 -6.59 8.38
N PRO A 71 1.21 -7.47 8.87
CA PRO A 71 1.52 -8.73 8.20
C PRO A 71 0.26 -9.53 7.87
N ASN A 72 0.24 -10.14 6.69
CA ASN A 72 -0.85 -10.97 6.18
C ASN A 72 -2.24 -10.29 6.22
N ARG A 73 -2.31 -8.95 6.07
CA ARG A 73 -3.57 -8.18 6.12
C ARG A 73 -4.70 -8.75 5.23
N TRP A 74 -4.34 -9.28 4.06
CA TRP A 74 -5.29 -9.82 3.08
C TRP A 74 -5.79 -11.23 3.45
N ALA A 75 -4.99 -12.02 4.19
CA ALA A 75 -5.34 -13.38 4.63
C ALA A 75 -6.37 -13.37 5.78
N LYS A 76 -6.40 -12.31 6.59
CA LYS A 76 -7.38 -12.16 7.66
C LYS A 76 -8.78 -11.99 7.04
N PRO A 77 -9.78 -12.81 7.40
CA PRO A 77 -11.15 -12.59 6.96
C PRO A 77 -11.66 -11.22 7.39
N LEU A 78 -12.54 -10.61 6.59
CA LEU A 78 -13.36 -9.51 7.07
C LEU A 78 -14.42 -10.05 8.01
N ASP A 79 -14.73 -9.29 9.06
CA ASP A 79 -16.01 -9.47 9.74
C ASP A 79 -17.14 -9.18 8.74
N SER A 80 -18.06 -10.12 8.57
CA SER A 80 -19.20 -9.96 7.66
C SER A 80 -20.09 -8.78 8.05
N SER A 81 -20.00 -8.33 9.31
CA SER A 81 -20.70 -7.12 9.79
C SER A 81 -20.37 -5.87 8.99
N ILE A 82 -19.16 -5.77 8.41
CA ILE A 82 -18.73 -4.61 7.62
C ILE A 82 -19.56 -4.38 6.36
N PHE A 83 -20.23 -5.42 5.84
CA PHE A 83 -21.07 -5.33 4.64
C PHE A 83 -22.54 -4.98 4.96
N PHE A 84 -22.95 -4.97 6.24
CA PHE A 84 -24.27 -4.47 6.64
C PHE A 84 -24.29 -2.94 6.59
N THR A 85 -24.54 -2.40 5.40
CA THR A 85 -24.81 -0.97 5.20
C THR A 85 -26.25 -0.61 5.63
N ALA A 86 -26.52 0.68 5.80
CA ALA A 86 -27.86 1.16 6.11
C ALA A 86 -28.87 0.72 5.01
N PRO A 87 -30.15 0.41 5.35
CA PRO A 87 -31.11 -0.19 4.41
C PRO A 87 -31.39 0.62 3.13
N SER A 88 -31.06 1.91 3.11
CA SER A 88 -31.20 2.82 1.96
C SER A 88 -30.04 2.75 0.96
N THR A 89 -28.92 2.11 1.32
CA THR A 89 -27.68 2.14 0.54
C THR A 89 -27.67 1.02 -0.50
N LYS A 90 -27.78 1.38 -1.79
CA LYS A 90 -27.69 0.42 -2.88
C LYS A 90 -26.23 0.01 -3.13
N VAL A 91 -25.81 -1.10 -2.52
CA VAL A 91 -24.54 -1.77 -2.81
C VAL A 91 -24.58 -2.39 -4.22
N PRO A 92 -23.49 -2.33 -5.01
CA PRO A 92 -23.41 -2.99 -6.32
C PRO A 92 -23.53 -4.52 -6.24
N ASP A 93 -24.14 -5.11 -7.27
CA ASP A 93 -24.33 -6.56 -7.36
C ASP A 93 -23.00 -7.31 -7.25
N LYS A 94 -22.99 -8.35 -6.41
CA LYS A 94 -21.83 -9.24 -6.16
C LYS A 94 -20.56 -8.55 -5.63
N PHE A 95 -20.69 -7.36 -5.05
CA PHE A 95 -19.57 -6.64 -4.47
C PHE A 95 -18.84 -7.44 -3.37
N PRO A 96 -19.51 -7.97 -2.32
CA PRO A 96 -18.82 -8.69 -1.23
C PRO A 96 -18.05 -9.92 -1.73
N GLU A 97 -18.61 -10.68 -2.66
CA GLU A 97 -18.02 -11.88 -3.25
C GLU A 97 -16.79 -11.54 -4.10
N THR A 98 -16.90 -10.51 -4.95
CA THR A 98 -15.79 -10.00 -5.76
C THR A 98 -14.66 -9.49 -4.86
N TYR A 99 -15.02 -8.70 -3.83
CA TYR A 99 -14.06 -8.13 -2.89
C TYR A 99 -13.35 -9.20 -2.05
N ALA A 100 -14.07 -10.22 -1.58
CA ALA A 100 -13.51 -11.36 -0.88
C ALA A 100 -12.54 -12.17 -1.77
N ARG A 101 -12.90 -12.44 -3.03
CA ARG A 101 -12.02 -13.09 -4.01
C ARG A 101 -10.70 -12.34 -4.18
N MET A 102 -10.76 -11.02 -4.30
CA MET A 102 -9.56 -10.19 -4.41
C MET A 102 -8.65 -10.30 -3.19
N ARG A 103 -9.22 -10.28 -1.97
CA ARG A 103 -8.46 -10.48 -0.72
C ARG A 103 -7.76 -11.83 -0.70
N VAL A 104 -8.45 -12.90 -1.09
CA VAL A 104 -7.87 -14.25 -1.17
C VAL A 104 -6.71 -14.31 -2.18
N LEU A 105 -6.85 -13.70 -3.37
CA LEU A 105 -5.75 -13.63 -4.34
C LEU A 105 -4.55 -12.83 -3.79
N ARG A 106 -4.81 -11.66 -3.20
CA ARG A 106 -3.77 -10.79 -2.63
C ARG A 106 -3.16 -11.32 -1.33
N SER A 107 -3.79 -12.29 -0.67
CA SER A 107 -3.20 -13.02 0.45
C SER A 107 -2.06 -13.98 0.06
N ARG A 108 -1.92 -14.28 -1.24
CA ARG A 108 -0.90 -15.18 -1.80
C ARG A 108 0.12 -14.48 -2.69
N ILE A 109 -0.09 -13.20 -2.99
CA ILE A 109 0.67 -12.44 -3.98
C ILE A 109 1.04 -11.09 -3.36
N LEU A 110 2.33 -10.89 -3.11
CA LEU A 110 2.90 -9.61 -2.68
C LEU A 110 3.16 -8.72 -3.90
N ALA A 111 2.91 -7.42 -3.78
CA ALA A 111 3.00 -6.43 -4.86
C ALA A 111 3.86 -5.23 -4.46
N PRO A 112 4.41 -4.45 -5.41
CA PRO A 112 5.20 -3.25 -5.12
C PRO A 112 4.55 -2.31 -4.11
N VAL A 113 3.23 -2.08 -4.23
CA VAL A 113 2.48 -1.22 -3.30
C VAL A 113 2.50 -1.67 -1.84
N ASP A 114 2.76 -2.95 -1.56
CA ASP A 114 2.86 -3.44 -0.18
C ASP A 114 4.22 -3.10 0.46
N ILE A 115 5.30 -3.15 -0.33
CA ILE A 115 6.70 -2.99 0.11
C ILE A 115 7.15 -1.52 0.06
N VAL A 116 6.83 -0.84 -1.04
CA VAL A 116 7.28 0.53 -1.36
C VAL A 116 6.13 1.49 -1.68
N GLY A 117 4.87 1.06 -1.54
CA GLY A 117 3.71 1.93 -1.72
C GLY A 117 3.41 2.81 -0.50
N GLY A 118 3.17 4.10 -0.74
CA GLY A 118 2.58 5.04 0.23
C GLY A 118 3.28 5.04 1.60
N SER A 119 2.59 4.56 2.63
CA SER A 119 3.08 4.53 4.02
C SER A 119 4.27 3.59 4.28
N SER A 120 4.57 2.66 3.37
CA SER A 120 5.70 1.73 3.51
C SER A 120 7.02 2.37 3.07
N ILE A 121 7.02 3.23 2.03
CA ILE A 121 8.24 3.80 1.43
C ILE A 121 9.22 4.43 2.45
N PRO A 122 8.78 5.23 3.44
CA PRO A 122 9.72 5.92 4.33
C PRO A 122 10.47 4.93 5.23
N VAL A 123 9.79 3.89 5.69
CA VAL A 123 10.38 2.86 6.57
C VAL A 123 11.34 1.97 5.78
N THR A 124 10.96 1.58 4.55
CA THR A 124 11.81 0.76 3.67
C THR A 124 13.10 1.49 3.30
N ILE A 125 13.02 2.78 2.92
CA ILE A 125 14.21 3.57 2.56
C ILE A 125 15.07 3.90 3.79
N ALA A 126 14.47 4.29 4.92
CA ALA A 126 15.22 4.52 6.16
C ALA A 126 16.02 3.27 6.57
N SER A 127 15.42 2.09 6.50
CA SER A 127 16.08 0.84 6.86
C SER A 127 17.22 0.46 5.90
N GLN A 128 17.12 0.78 4.60
CA GLN A 128 18.24 0.68 3.64
C GLN A 128 19.41 1.61 3.96
N CYS A 129 19.13 2.73 4.62
CA CYS A 129 20.10 3.72 5.08
C CYS A 129 20.61 3.44 6.51
N GLY A 130 20.30 2.27 7.10
CA GLY A 130 20.70 1.92 8.47
C GLY A 130 19.97 2.72 9.56
N ILE A 131 18.87 3.39 9.23
CA ILE A 131 18.03 4.16 10.15
C ILE A 131 16.86 3.28 10.59
N SER A 132 16.87 2.85 11.85
CA SER A 132 15.77 2.09 12.43
C SER A 132 14.49 2.93 12.51
N ARG A 133 13.33 2.30 12.32
CA ARG A 133 12.01 2.96 12.23
C ARG A 133 11.73 3.91 13.41
N ASP A 134 12.08 3.50 14.62
CA ASP A 134 11.92 4.25 15.87
C ASP A 134 12.77 5.53 15.95
N ARG A 135 13.83 5.64 15.13
CA ARG A 135 14.67 6.84 15.04
C ARG A 135 14.14 7.88 14.05
N ILE A 136 13.19 7.54 13.19
CA ILE A 136 12.54 8.49 12.27
C ILE A 136 11.57 9.37 13.08
N PRO A 137 11.75 10.71 13.14
CA PRO A 137 10.78 11.58 13.79
C PRO A 137 9.43 11.54 13.04
N PRO A 138 8.27 11.54 13.74
CA PRO A 138 6.96 11.53 13.10
C PRO A 138 6.75 12.64 12.07
N ARG A 139 7.31 13.83 12.31
CA ARG A 139 7.32 14.97 11.38
C ARG A 139 7.99 14.60 10.04
N ASP A 140 9.21 14.06 10.10
CA ASP A 140 9.97 13.68 8.91
C ASP A 140 9.33 12.49 8.18
N TYR A 141 8.77 11.53 8.92
CA TYR A 141 7.96 10.46 8.32
C TYR A 141 6.78 11.04 7.50
N ARG A 142 6.06 12.03 8.02
CA ARG A 142 4.95 12.66 7.30
C ARG A 142 5.42 13.39 6.05
N LEU A 143 6.54 14.12 6.13
CA LEU A 143 7.19 14.73 4.96
C LEU A 143 7.55 13.66 3.92
N GLN A 144 8.23 12.59 4.31
CA GLN A 144 8.64 11.50 3.43
C GLN A 144 7.44 10.81 2.76
N VAL A 145 6.31 10.64 3.47
CA VAL A 145 5.04 10.20 2.88
C VAL A 145 4.55 11.20 1.81
N LEU A 146 4.50 12.50 2.12
CA LEU A 146 4.03 13.52 1.17
C LEU A 146 4.91 13.56 -0.09
N LEU A 147 6.23 13.62 0.05
CA LEU A 147 7.17 13.68 -1.08
C LEU A 147 7.11 12.41 -1.93
N GLY A 148 7.05 11.23 -1.30
CA GLY A 148 6.83 9.96 -2.01
C GLY A 148 5.51 9.95 -2.79
N VAL A 149 4.44 10.51 -2.21
CA VAL A 149 3.13 10.63 -2.89
C VAL A 149 3.19 11.62 -4.06
N MET A 150 3.89 12.74 -3.95
CA MET A 150 4.12 13.68 -5.06
C MET A 150 4.91 13.05 -6.20
N LEU A 151 6.00 12.33 -5.88
CA LEU A 151 6.81 11.60 -6.84
C LEU A 151 6.01 10.48 -7.54
N SER A 152 5.10 9.80 -6.83
CA SER A 152 4.31 8.66 -7.35
C SER A 152 3.37 8.98 -8.54
N SER A 153 3.02 10.25 -8.80
CA SER A 153 2.09 10.54 -9.90
C SER A 153 2.68 10.18 -11.26
N GLN A 154 2.00 9.29 -11.99
CA GLN A 154 2.45 8.76 -13.28
C GLN A 154 3.87 8.15 -13.21
N THR A 155 4.19 7.50 -12.10
CA THR A 155 5.48 6.85 -11.86
C THR A 155 5.24 5.54 -11.11
N LYS A 156 6.04 4.50 -11.37
CA LYS A 156 5.90 3.22 -10.68
C LYS A 156 6.38 3.33 -9.24
N ASP A 157 5.86 2.51 -8.32
CA ASP A 157 6.23 2.58 -6.90
C ASP A 157 7.73 2.28 -6.70
N GLU A 158 8.30 1.37 -7.49
CA GLU A 158 9.72 1.00 -7.43
C GLU A 158 10.64 2.15 -7.88
N VAL A 159 10.24 2.88 -8.94
CA VAL A 159 10.97 4.08 -9.41
C VAL A 159 10.83 5.22 -8.41
N THR A 160 9.66 5.35 -7.78
CA THR A 160 9.43 6.31 -6.69
C THR A 160 10.34 6.00 -5.49
N ALA A 161 10.52 4.72 -5.15
CA ALA A 161 11.41 4.28 -4.08
C ALA A 161 12.87 4.64 -4.37
N MET A 162 13.35 4.42 -5.61
CA MET A 162 14.71 4.83 -6.00
C MET A 162 14.92 6.34 -5.90
N ALA A 163 13.97 7.15 -6.34
CA ALA A 163 14.06 8.60 -6.18
C ALA A 163 14.12 9.02 -4.70
N MET A 164 13.30 8.40 -3.84
CA MET A 164 13.36 8.62 -2.39
C MET A 164 14.70 8.17 -1.78
N LEU A 165 15.26 7.04 -2.23
CA LEU A 165 16.58 6.55 -1.81
C LEU A 165 17.70 7.51 -2.21
N ASN A 166 17.69 7.98 -3.46
CA ASN A 166 18.69 8.91 -3.99
C ASN A 166 18.72 10.22 -3.18
N ILE A 167 17.54 10.82 -2.91
CA ILE A 167 17.42 12.01 -2.06
C ILE A 167 17.92 11.71 -0.64
N THR A 168 17.53 10.56 -0.06
CA THR A 168 17.91 10.19 1.31
C THR A 168 19.43 10.02 1.44
N ARG A 169 20.07 9.31 0.50
CA ARG A 169 21.54 9.16 0.45
C ARG A 169 22.23 10.50 0.27
N TYR A 170 21.80 11.34 -0.68
CA TYR A 170 22.36 12.68 -0.85
C TYR A 170 22.29 13.52 0.43
N CYS A 171 21.16 13.45 1.17
CA CYS A 171 21.03 14.11 2.47
C CYS A 171 22.02 13.58 3.52
N MET A 172 22.34 12.29 3.51
CA MET A 172 23.26 11.67 4.47
C MET A 172 24.73 11.88 4.12
N ASP A 173 25.08 11.67 2.86
CA ASP A 173 26.46 11.56 2.39
C ASP A 173 27.03 12.97 2.11
N GLU A 174 26.29 13.79 1.35
CA GLU A 174 26.73 15.12 0.89
C GLU A 174 26.31 16.25 1.86
N LEU A 175 25.11 16.17 2.45
CA LEU A 175 24.60 17.16 3.41
C LEU A 175 24.83 16.75 4.89
N HIS A 176 25.47 15.60 5.12
CA HIS A 176 25.82 15.07 6.46
C HIS A 176 24.65 14.92 7.45
N CYS A 177 23.40 14.89 6.95
CA CYS A 177 22.19 14.71 7.76
C CYS A 177 22.00 13.24 8.11
N LYS A 178 22.44 12.82 9.30
CA LYS A 178 22.35 11.43 9.80
C LYS A 178 20.93 10.84 9.91
N LEU A 179 19.89 11.66 9.76
CA LEU A 179 18.48 11.24 9.72
C LEU A 179 17.94 11.11 8.28
N GLY A 180 18.77 11.38 7.27
CA GLY A 180 18.39 11.33 5.87
C GLY A 180 17.45 12.46 5.47
N MET A 181 16.34 12.12 4.83
CA MET A 181 15.40 13.08 4.25
C MET A 181 14.57 13.80 5.34
N THR A 182 15.11 14.89 5.87
CA THR A 182 14.44 15.86 6.74
C THR A 182 14.00 17.09 5.94
N LEU A 183 13.11 17.93 6.47
CA LEU A 183 12.71 19.17 5.79
C LEU A 183 13.92 20.09 5.55
N GLU A 184 14.73 20.23 6.59
CA GLU A 184 15.91 21.09 6.63
C GLU A 184 17.00 20.61 5.67
N ALA A 185 17.15 19.29 5.46
CA ALA A 185 18.07 18.75 4.45
C ALA A 185 17.53 18.93 3.02
N VAL A 186 16.24 18.67 2.77
CA VAL A 186 15.65 18.82 1.42
C VAL A 186 15.70 20.28 0.94
N LEU A 187 15.53 21.25 1.83
CA LEU A 187 15.64 22.68 1.51
C LEU A 187 17.07 23.16 1.18
N GLN A 188 18.10 22.35 1.46
CA GLN A 188 19.49 22.64 1.07
C GLN A 188 19.85 22.06 -0.31
N ILE A 189 18.97 21.28 -0.94
CA ILE A 189 19.23 20.69 -2.27
C ILE A 189 18.85 21.72 -3.36
N GLU A 190 19.80 22.06 -4.23
CA GLU A 190 19.53 22.90 -5.42
C GLU A 190 18.50 22.25 -6.36
N GLU A 191 17.65 23.03 -7.03
CA GLU A 191 16.58 22.50 -7.92
C GLU A 191 17.15 21.59 -9.02
N THR A 192 18.29 21.95 -9.60
CA THR A 192 19.04 21.16 -10.60
C THR A 192 19.53 19.83 -10.03
N LYS A 193 20.14 19.83 -8.83
CA LYS A 193 20.60 18.62 -8.16
C LYS A 193 19.43 17.72 -7.77
N LEU A 194 18.33 18.28 -7.27
CA LEU A 194 17.13 17.51 -6.98
C LEU A 194 16.57 16.86 -8.26
N ASP A 195 16.56 17.58 -9.38
CA ASP A 195 16.12 17.06 -10.67
C ASP A 195 16.96 15.87 -11.15
N GLU A 196 18.29 15.96 -11.03
CA GLU A 196 19.21 14.84 -11.29
C GLU A 196 18.92 13.62 -10.39
N LEU A 197 18.72 13.82 -9.08
CA LEU A 197 18.45 12.76 -8.12
C LEU A 197 17.14 12.01 -8.44
N ILE A 198 16.15 12.70 -9.04
CA ILE A 198 14.84 12.13 -9.39
C ILE A 198 14.62 11.93 -10.90
N HIS A 199 15.64 12.05 -11.76
CA HIS A 199 15.50 12.05 -13.24
C HIS A 199 14.73 10.85 -13.83
N SER A 200 14.73 9.70 -13.14
CA SER A 200 14.00 8.49 -13.55
C SER A 200 12.48 8.60 -13.35
N VAL A 201 12.01 9.60 -12.61
CA VAL A 201 10.61 9.88 -12.30
C VAL A 201 9.96 10.65 -13.46
N GLY A 202 8.76 10.23 -13.87
CA GLY A 202 8.03 10.93 -14.93
C GLY A 202 7.73 12.38 -14.55
N PHE A 203 8.05 13.34 -15.42
CA PHE A 203 7.97 14.79 -15.19
C PHE A 203 8.89 15.32 -14.06
N HIS A 204 10.06 14.70 -13.87
CA HIS A 204 11.07 15.04 -12.86
C HIS A 204 11.30 16.56 -12.69
N THR A 205 11.61 17.32 -13.75
CA THR A 205 11.95 18.75 -13.64
C THR A 205 10.82 19.58 -13.02
N ARG A 206 9.56 19.26 -13.34
CA ARG A 206 8.40 19.94 -12.72
C ARG A 206 8.21 19.49 -11.27
N LYS A 207 8.48 18.22 -10.96
CA LYS A 207 8.38 17.67 -9.61
C LYS A 207 9.46 18.22 -8.67
N ALA A 208 10.71 18.38 -9.12
CA ALA A 208 11.79 18.97 -8.33
C ALA A 208 11.39 20.37 -7.83
N LYS A 209 10.96 21.24 -8.75
CA LYS A 209 10.42 22.57 -8.44
C LYS A 209 9.23 22.54 -7.47
N TYR A 210 8.27 21.64 -7.68
CA TYR A 210 7.10 21.51 -6.80
C TYR A 210 7.45 20.96 -5.41
N ILE A 211 8.44 20.08 -5.30
CA ILE A 211 8.92 19.54 -4.02
C ILE A 211 9.58 20.65 -3.21
N LEU A 212 10.52 21.41 -3.78
CA LEU A 212 11.17 22.53 -3.08
C LEU A 212 10.17 23.61 -2.68
N ALA A 213 9.29 24.01 -3.60
CA ALA A 213 8.23 24.99 -3.29
C ALA A 213 7.26 24.48 -2.20
N THR A 214 6.95 23.18 -2.18
CA THR A 214 6.16 22.57 -1.10
C THR A 214 6.92 22.64 0.22
N CYS A 215 8.18 22.22 0.27
CA CYS A 215 9.00 22.27 1.47
C CYS A 215 9.12 23.70 2.04
N GLN A 216 9.22 24.72 1.18
CA GLN A 216 9.25 26.13 1.59
C GLN A 216 7.91 26.53 2.23
N ILE A 217 6.77 26.20 1.61
CA ILE A 217 5.44 26.44 2.18
C ILE A 217 5.27 25.72 3.53
N LEU A 218 5.77 24.48 3.67
CA LEU A 218 5.73 23.77 4.95
C LEU A 218 6.52 24.52 6.03
N GLN A 219 7.75 24.97 5.72
CA GLN A 219 8.59 25.74 6.63
C GLN A 219 7.90 27.03 7.07
N ASP A 220 7.42 27.84 6.12
CA ASP A 220 6.95 29.20 6.36
C ASP A 220 5.52 29.25 6.95
N GLN A 221 4.63 28.35 6.53
CA GLN A 221 3.18 28.46 6.79
C GLN A 221 2.62 27.33 7.67
N HIS A 222 3.35 26.22 7.82
CA HIS A 222 2.87 25.04 8.56
C HIS A 222 3.82 24.60 9.68
N LEU A 223 4.68 25.51 10.16
CA LEU A 223 5.66 25.26 11.24
C LEU A 223 6.57 24.05 10.94
N GLY A 224 6.88 23.86 9.66
CA GLY A 224 7.72 22.79 9.15
C GLY A 224 7.08 21.39 9.14
N ASP A 225 5.78 21.23 9.40
CA ASP A 225 5.09 19.93 9.38
C ASP A 225 4.05 19.87 8.24
N VAL A 226 3.72 18.65 7.79
CA VAL A 226 2.74 18.44 6.71
C VAL A 226 1.33 18.82 7.21
N PRO A 227 0.56 19.66 6.51
CA PRO A 227 -0.76 20.06 7.01
C PRO A 227 -1.72 18.86 7.10
N ALA A 228 -2.67 18.97 8.04
CA ALA A 228 -3.55 17.87 8.43
C ALA A 228 -5.00 18.02 7.93
N THR A 229 -5.25 18.87 6.93
CA THR A 229 -6.55 19.05 6.27
C THR A 229 -6.43 18.84 4.76
N ILE A 230 -7.53 18.46 4.10
CA ILE A 230 -7.56 18.32 2.63
C ILE A 230 -7.32 19.66 1.92
N ASN A 231 -7.89 20.76 2.42
CA ASN A 231 -7.80 22.05 1.77
C ASN A 231 -6.36 22.58 1.74
N ASP A 232 -5.65 22.50 2.86
CA ASP A 232 -4.25 22.92 2.97
C ASP A 232 -3.34 22.05 2.09
N LEU A 233 -3.57 20.72 2.08
CA LEU A 233 -2.83 19.81 1.20
C LEU A 233 -3.09 20.11 -0.29
N LEU A 234 -4.32 20.46 -0.67
CA LEU A 234 -4.66 20.85 -2.05
C LEU A 234 -4.09 22.22 -2.45
N ALA A 235 -3.69 23.06 -1.49
CA ALA A 235 -3.00 24.33 -1.76
C ALA A 235 -1.52 24.13 -2.12
N LEU A 236 -0.94 22.96 -1.81
CA LEU A 236 0.47 22.66 -2.10
C LEU A 236 0.67 22.41 -3.62
N PRO A 237 1.76 22.94 -4.22
CA PRO A 237 1.98 22.88 -5.66
C PRO A 237 2.12 21.43 -6.15
N GLY A 238 1.28 21.06 -7.12
CA GLY A 238 1.25 19.71 -7.70
C GLY A 238 0.45 18.66 -6.92
N VAL A 239 -0.10 19.00 -5.74
CA VAL A 239 -0.86 18.05 -4.90
C VAL A 239 -2.32 17.98 -5.32
N GLY A 240 -2.69 16.92 -6.05
CA GLY A 240 -4.07 16.66 -6.46
C GLY A 240 -4.91 15.90 -5.42
N PRO A 241 -6.24 15.74 -5.61
CA PRO A 241 -7.12 15.09 -4.64
C PRO A 241 -6.67 13.71 -4.16
N LYS A 242 -6.26 12.80 -5.05
CA LYS A 242 -5.70 11.48 -4.68
C LYS A 242 -4.50 11.62 -3.74
N MET A 243 -3.64 12.61 -3.96
CA MET A 243 -2.48 12.85 -3.12
C MET A 243 -2.90 13.35 -1.74
N ALA A 244 -3.80 14.34 -1.68
CA ALA A 244 -4.29 14.90 -0.41
C ALA A 244 -4.95 13.83 0.48
N TYR A 245 -5.87 13.02 -0.07
CA TYR A 245 -6.50 11.91 0.68
C TYR A 245 -5.47 10.85 1.10
N LEU A 246 -4.51 10.50 0.23
CA LEU A 246 -3.50 9.50 0.54
C LEU A 246 -2.53 9.99 1.61
N THR A 247 -2.10 11.24 1.56
CA THR A 247 -1.27 11.86 2.60
C THR A 247 -2.03 11.92 3.92
N LEU A 248 -3.28 12.40 3.98
CA LEU A 248 -4.05 12.37 5.24
C LEU A 248 -4.20 10.94 5.80
N GLN A 249 -4.50 9.97 4.95
CA GLN A 249 -4.65 8.60 5.38
C GLN A 249 -3.32 8.04 5.92
N LYS A 250 -2.23 8.20 5.16
CA LYS A 250 -0.94 7.56 5.43
C LYS A 250 -0.09 8.27 6.49
N ALA A 251 -0.10 9.60 6.49
CA ALA A 251 0.68 10.47 7.36
C ALA A 251 -0.07 10.87 8.65
N TRP A 252 -1.40 10.98 8.59
CA TRP A 252 -2.23 11.44 9.72
C TRP A 252 -3.26 10.42 10.21
N GLY A 253 -3.37 9.24 9.59
CA GLY A 253 -4.40 8.25 9.93
C GLY A 253 -5.84 8.74 9.66
N LYS A 254 -6.01 9.87 8.97
CA LYS A 254 -7.29 10.54 8.77
C LYS A 254 -7.96 10.01 7.51
N ILE A 255 -9.08 9.30 7.70
CA ILE A 255 -9.85 8.66 6.63
C ILE A 255 -11.00 9.59 6.24
N GLU A 256 -10.67 10.69 5.56
CA GLU A 256 -11.65 11.67 5.07
C GLU A 256 -12.24 11.30 3.69
N GLY A 257 -11.58 10.41 2.94
CA GLY A 257 -12.05 9.95 1.64
C GLY A 257 -11.29 8.74 1.10
N ILE A 258 -11.79 8.19 -0.01
CA ILE A 258 -11.18 7.04 -0.68
C ILE A 258 -10.06 7.51 -1.64
N CYS A 259 -8.89 6.90 -1.52
CA CYS A 259 -7.78 7.13 -2.45
C CYS A 259 -8.04 6.44 -3.79
N VAL A 260 -8.57 7.16 -4.77
CA VAL A 260 -8.80 6.63 -6.14
C VAL A 260 -7.63 7.00 -7.04
N ASP A 261 -6.90 5.99 -7.49
CA ASP A 261 -5.87 6.07 -8.52
C ASP A 261 -6.37 5.45 -9.86
N VAL A 262 -5.48 5.27 -10.84
CA VAL A 262 -5.82 4.65 -12.12
C VAL A 262 -6.26 3.18 -11.98
N HIS A 263 -5.73 2.43 -11.02
CA HIS A 263 -6.13 1.04 -10.80
C HIS A 263 -7.52 0.95 -10.15
N VAL A 264 -7.77 1.72 -9.08
CA VAL A 264 -9.08 1.81 -8.43
C VAL A 264 -10.15 2.28 -9.42
N ASP A 265 -9.87 3.33 -10.18
CA ASP A 265 -10.79 3.91 -11.17
C ASP A 265 -11.17 2.91 -12.27
N ARG A 266 -10.15 2.25 -12.87
CA ARG A 266 -10.33 1.26 -13.94
C ARG A 266 -11.14 0.06 -13.46
N LEU A 267 -10.78 -0.52 -12.31
CA LEU A 267 -11.41 -1.74 -11.80
C LEU A 267 -12.84 -1.50 -11.33
N ALA A 268 -13.09 -0.38 -10.61
CA ALA A 268 -14.43 -0.02 -10.17
C ALA A 268 -15.40 0.17 -11.37
N LYS A 269 -14.94 0.75 -12.48
CA LYS A 269 -15.74 0.91 -13.71
C LYS A 269 -16.02 -0.43 -14.39
N ILE A 270 -15.01 -1.30 -14.52
CA ILE A 270 -15.15 -2.62 -15.17
C ILE A 270 -16.12 -3.53 -14.41
N TRP A 271 -16.01 -3.56 -13.08
CA TRP A 271 -16.92 -4.34 -12.24
C TRP A 271 -18.26 -3.65 -11.97
N LYS A 272 -18.51 -2.47 -12.55
CA LYS A 272 -19.74 -1.68 -12.38
C LYS A 272 -20.04 -1.33 -10.90
N TRP A 273 -18.98 -1.22 -10.11
CA TRP A 273 -19.02 -0.67 -8.74
C TRP A 273 -19.30 0.84 -8.75
N VAL A 274 -18.96 1.49 -9.86
CA VAL A 274 -19.40 2.84 -10.22
C VAL A 274 -20.00 2.85 -11.62
N ASP A 275 -20.75 3.90 -11.95
CA ASP A 275 -21.36 4.14 -13.25
C ASP A 275 -20.31 4.75 -14.21
N PRO A 276 -19.81 4.03 -15.23
CA PRO A 276 -18.76 4.54 -16.12
C PRO A 276 -19.23 5.68 -17.04
N GLN A 277 -20.56 5.87 -17.17
CA GLN A 277 -21.10 7.01 -17.91
C GLN A 277 -21.02 8.29 -17.08
N LYS A 278 -21.21 8.21 -15.75
CA LYS A 278 -21.15 9.37 -14.84
C LYS A 278 -19.76 9.64 -14.28
N CYS A 279 -18.95 8.60 -14.07
CA CYS A 279 -17.58 8.73 -13.56
C CYS A 279 -16.57 8.93 -14.71
N LYS A 280 -16.39 10.18 -15.14
CA LYS A 280 -15.34 10.56 -16.11
C LYS A 280 -14.00 10.84 -15.45
N THR A 281 -13.99 11.37 -14.22
CA THR A 281 -12.76 11.63 -13.45
C THR A 281 -12.59 10.65 -12.27
N PRO A 282 -11.36 10.42 -11.78
CA PRO A 282 -11.12 9.64 -10.56
C PRO A 282 -11.84 10.18 -9.31
N ASP A 283 -12.05 11.50 -9.22
CA ASP A 283 -12.78 12.11 -8.10
C ASP A 283 -14.29 11.82 -8.16
N GLN A 284 -14.88 11.77 -9.36
CA GLN A 284 -16.27 11.31 -9.52
C GLN A 284 -16.41 9.83 -9.10
N THR A 285 -15.43 8.99 -9.47
CA THR A 285 -15.36 7.60 -8.97
C THR A 285 -15.26 7.56 -7.45
N ARG A 286 -14.42 8.40 -6.83
CA ARG A 286 -14.30 8.51 -5.37
C ARG A 286 -15.65 8.85 -4.72
N ILE A 287 -16.32 9.90 -5.21
CA ILE A 287 -17.62 10.32 -4.68
C ILE A 287 -18.64 9.19 -4.79
N GLN A 288 -18.73 8.52 -5.95
CA GLN A 288 -19.70 7.43 -6.12
C GLN A 288 -19.36 6.20 -5.25
N LEU A 289 -18.09 5.84 -5.08
CA LEU A 289 -17.67 4.79 -4.14
C LEU A 289 -18.02 5.16 -2.70
N GLN A 290 -17.74 6.39 -2.26
CA GLN A 290 -18.02 6.85 -0.89
C GLN A 290 -19.52 6.83 -0.55
N ASN A 291 -20.41 6.93 -1.54
CA ASN A 291 -21.86 6.91 -1.34
C ASN A 291 -22.41 5.53 -0.91
N TRP A 292 -21.67 4.44 -1.12
CA TRP A 292 -22.14 3.09 -0.79
C TRP A 292 -21.10 2.16 -0.15
N LEU A 293 -19.80 2.39 -0.35
CA LEU A 293 -18.74 1.55 0.20
C LEU A 293 -18.66 1.76 1.73
N PRO A 294 -18.75 0.70 2.55
CA PRO A 294 -18.59 0.80 4.00
C PRO A 294 -17.31 1.54 4.41
N ARG A 295 -17.41 2.49 5.35
CA ARG A 295 -16.27 3.33 5.79
C ARG A 295 -15.05 2.52 6.23
N GLY A 296 -15.24 1.36 6.87
CA GLY A 296 -14.15 0.47 7.27
C GLY A 296 -13.29 -0.07 6.11
N LEU A 297 -13.83 -0.10 4.87
CA LEU A 297 -13.10 -0.54 3.67
C LEU A 297 -12.33 0.59 2.97
N TRP A 298 -12.60 1.86 3.29
CA TRP A 298 -11.97 3.02 2.61
C TRP A 298 -10.45 3.01 2.75
N THR A 299 -9.94 2.53 3.89
CA THR A 299 -8.50 2.43 4.19
C THR A 299 -7.79 1.39 3.30
N GLU A 300 -8.46 0.28 3.00
CA GLU A 300 -7.83 -0.90 2.41
C GLU A 300 -8.09 -1.07 0.91
N ILE A 301 -9.20 -0.55 0.39
CA ILE A 301 -9.57 -0.69 -1.03
C ILE A 301 -8.46 -0.23 -1.98
N ASN A 302 -7.76 0.88 -1.68
CA ASN A 302 -6.67 1.36 -2.53
C ASN A 302 -5.53 0.32 -2.65
N GLY A 303 -4.95 -0.12 -1.53
CA GLY A 303 -3.83 -1.09 -1.56
C GLY A 303 -4.22 -2.47 -2.11
N LEU A 304 -5.49 -2.86 -1.95
CA LEU A 304 -6.03 -4.08 -2.54
C LEU A 304 -6.09 -3.98 -4.07
N LEU A 305 -6.74 -2.94 -4.58
CA LEU A 305 -6.97 -2.72 -6.01
C LEU A 305 -5.68 -2.34 -6.76
N VAL A 306 -4.78 -1.56 -6.15
CA VAL A 306 -3.49 -1.19 -6.75
C VAL A 306 -2.58 -2.41 -6.89
N GLY A 307 -2.42 -3.24 -5.86
CA GLY A 307 -1.53 -4.40 -5.96
C GLY A 307 -2.06 -5.50 -6.88
N PHE A 308 -3.39 -5.68 -6.91
CA PHE A 308 -4.06 -6.48 -7.94
C PHE A 308 -3.83 -5.86 -9.34
N GLY A 309 -3.96 -4.53 -9.42
CA GLY A 309 -3.57 -3.67 -10.52
C GLY A 309 -2.22 -4.02 -11.13
N GLN A 310 -1.18 -3.95 -10.30
CA GLN A 310 0.24 -4.09 -10.65
C GLN A 310 0.65 -5.50 -11.08
N ILE A 311 0.24 -6.54 -10.33
CA ILE A 311 0.72 -7.91 -10.57
C ILE A 311 -0.20 -8.69 -11.51
N ILE A 312 -1.50 -8.65 -11.24
CA ILE A 312 -2.48 -9.55 -11.88
C ILE A 312 -3.04 -8.92 -13.17
N THR A 313 -3.04 -7.59 -13.27
CA THR A 313 -3.74 -6.87 -14.36
C THR A 313 -2.84 -5.97 -15.20
N LYS A 314 -1.63 -6.47 -15.50
CA LYS A 314 -0.71 -5.87 -16.48
C LYS A 314 -1.36 -5.75 -17.88
N SER A 315 -2.27 -6.67 -18.22
CA SER A 315 -3.03 -6.66 -19.47
C SER A 315 -3.94 -5.43 -19.57
N ARG A 316 -3.93 -4.76 -20.75
CA ARG A 316 -4.92 -3.73 -21.11
C ARG A 316 -6.25 -4.34 -21.57
N ASN A 317 -6.34 -5.66 -21.71
CA ASN A 317 -7.52 -6.34 -22.23
C ASN A 317 -8.60 -6.49 -21.15
N VAL A 318 -9.76 -5.88 -21.40
CA VAL A 318 -10.92 -5.93 -20.50
C VAL A 318 -11.43 -7.37 -20.32
N ARG A 319 -11.26 -8.27 -21.30
CA ARG A 319 -11.70 -9.66 -21.18
C ARG A 319 -10.96 -10.44 -20.09
N ASP A 320 -9.70 -10.13 -19.84
CA ASP A 320 -8.93 -10.79 -18.78
C ASP A 320 -9.38 -10.36 -17.38
N LEU A 321 -9.91 -9.13 -17.27
CA LEU A 321 -10.39 -8.54 -16.03
C LEU A 321 -11.76 -9.07 -15.58
N LEU A 322 -12.58 -9.56 -16.52
CA LEU A 322 -13.90 -10.12 -16.23
C LEU A 322 -13.82 -11.54 -15.65
N LYS A 323 -12.74 -12.29 -15.93
CA LYS A 323 -12.49 -13.65 -15.41
C LYS A 323 -12.42 -13.71 -13.87
N PHE A 324 -12.13 -12.58 -13.22
CA PHE A 324 -12.03 -12.46 -11.76
C PHE A 324 -13.36 -12.20 -11.04
N LEU A 325 -14.45 -11.97 -11.78
CA LEU A 325 -15.79 -11.92 -11.21
C LEU A 325 -16.22 -13.31 -10.71
N PRO A 326 -17.33 -13.42 -9.95
CA PRO A 326 -17.94 -14.71 -9.66
C PRO A 326 -18.26 -15.52 -10.93
N PRO A 327 -18.25 -16.87 -10.92
CA PRO A 327 -18.44 -17.71 -12.11
C PRO A 327 -19.86 -17.63 -12.67
N ASP A 328 -20.80 -17.26 -11.81
CA ASP A 328 -22.22 -17.02 -12.09
C ASP A 328 -22.50 -15.55 -12.42
N ASP A 329 -21.48 -14.69 -12.55
CA ASP A 329 -21.65 -13.33 -13.08
C ASP A 329 -21.78 -13.40 -14.62
N PRO A 330 -22.84 -12.84 -15.24
CA PRO A 330 -23.07 -12.96 -16.67
C PRO A 330 -22.01 -12.24 -17.53
N ARG A 331 -21.09 -11.49 -16.93
CA ARG A 331 -19.92 -10.90 -17.62
C ARG A 331 -18.72 -11.84 -17.66
N ASN A 332 -18.72 -12.92 -16.88
CA ASN A 332 -17.61 -13.85 -16.77
C ASN A 332 -17.67 -14.90 -17.90
N SER A 333 -16.94 -14.67 -18.99
CA SER A 333 -16.75 -15.68 -20.03
C SER A 333 -15.77 -16.75 -19.54
N LEU A 334 -16.30 -17.89 -19.11
CA LEU A 334 -15.54 -18.94 -18.45
C LEU A 334 -14.59 -19.66 -19.42
N ASP A 335 -13.30 -19.59 -19.12
CA ASP A 335 -12.24 -20.43 -19.68
C ASP A 335 -11.32 -20.86 -18.53
N TRP A 336 -11.42 -22.14 -18.15
CA TRP A 336 -10.71 -22.72 -17.00
C TRP A 336 -9.23 -22.97 -17.28
N ASP A 337 -8.88 -23.24 -18.54
CA ASP A 337 -7.49 -23.45 -18.95
C ASP A 337 -6.75 -22.11 -18.94
N LEU A 338 -7.40 -21.03 -19.38
CA LEU A 338 -6.84 -19.68 -19.32
C LEU A 338 -6.77 -19.16 -17.88
N GLN A 339 -7.67 -19.54 -16.97
CA GLN A 339 -7.50 -19.23 -15.55
C GLN A 339 -6.26 -19.93 -14.94
N SER A 340 -5.96 -21.15 -15.40
CA SER A 340 -4.78 -21.93 -14.99
C SER A 340 -3.48 -21.41 -15.65
N GLN A 341 -3.53 -21.00 -16.92
CA GLN A 341 -2.44 -20.31 -17.60
C GLN A 341 -2.17 -18.96 -16.95
N LEU A 342 -3.20 -18.17 -16.62
CA LEU A 342 -3.04 -16.88 -15.93
C LEU A 342 -2.41 -17.06 -14.54
N TYR A 343 -2.67 -18.16 -13.84
CA TYR A 343 -1.97 -18.49 -12.59
C TYR A 343 -0.47 -18.76 -12.83
N LYS A 344 -0.11 -19.49 -13.90
CA LYS A 344 1.27 -19.73 -14.33
C LYS A 344 1.94 -18.44 -14.86
N GLU A 345 1.23 -17.60 -15.59
CA GLU A 345 1.69 -16.31 -16.09
C GLU A 345 1.82 -15.27 -14.99
N ILE A 346 1.02 -15.33 -13.93
CA ILE A 346 1.23 -14.53 -12.71
C ILE A 346 2.53 -14.98 -12.04
N GLN A 347 2.79 -16.29 -11.91
CA GLN A 347 4.08 -16.78 -11.41
C GLN A 347 5.26 -16.40 -12.34
N HIS A 348 5.07 -16.39 -13.65
CA HIS A 348 6.10 -15.94 -14.59
C HIS A 348 6.27 -14.41 -14.59
N ASN A 349 5.20 -13.63 -14.45
CA ASN A 349 5.24 -12.17 -14.32
C ASN A 349 5.74 -11.69 -12.97
N ILE A 350 5.65 -12.58 -11.96
CA ILE A 350 6.40 -12.46 -10.73
C ILE A 350 7.90 -12.48 -11.04
N THR A 351 8.48 -13.13 -12.06
CA THR A 351 9.96 -13.18 -12.23
C THR A 351 10.73 -11.83 -12.30
N SER A 352 10.05 -10.69 -12.55
CA SER A 352 10.65 -9.35 -12.38
C SER A 352 10.68 -8.86 -10.91
N TYR A 353 9.85 -9.43 -10.05
CA TYR A 353 9.70 -9.16 -8.63
C TYR A 353 10.80 -9.84 -7.79
N PRO A 354 11.22 -11.11 -7.99
CA PRO A 354 12.46 -11.62 -7.43
C PRO A 354 13.66 -10.78 -7.81
N LYS A 355 13.75 -10.16 -9.00
CA LYS A 355 14.87 -9.23 -9.28
C LYS A 355 14.84 -7.99 -8.40
N TRP A 356 13.66 -7.46 -8.08
CA TRP A 356 13.50 -6.33 -7.16
C TRP A 356 13.70 -6.72 -5.71
N VAL A 357 13.08 -7.80 -5.25
CA VAL A 357 13.26 -8.37 -3.91
C VAL A 357 14.73 -8.73 -3.69
N LYS A 358 15.37 -9.42 -4.64
CA LYS A 358 16.79 -9.72 -4.62
C LYS A 358 17.65 -8.45 -4.63
N PHE A 359 17.31 -7.40 -5.37
CA PHE A 359 18.01 -6.10 -5.26
C PHE A 359 17.87 -5.45 -3.85
N LEU A 360 16.71 -5.61 -3.20
CA LEU A 360 16.48 -5.15 -1.83
C LEU A 360 17.21 -6.04 -0.79
N GLU A 361 17.35 -7.35 -1.04
CA GLU A 361 17.96 -8.37 -0.16
C GLU A 361 19.50 -8.46 -0.31
N GLU A 362 20.03 -8.32 -1.52
CA GLU A 362 21.47 -8.29 -1.83
C GLU A 362 22.13 -6.97 -1.38
N THR A 363 21.34 -5.99 -0.96
CA THR A 363 21.83 -4.82 -0.21
C THR A 363 21.93 -5.20 1.27
N PRO A 364 23.13 -5.41 1.85
CA PRO A 364 23.25 -6.08 3.14
C PRO A 364 22.65 -5.26 4.31
N GLY A 365 21.75 -5.87 5.09
CA GLY A 365 21.25 -5.29 6.35
C GLY A 365 19.74 -5.42 6.63
N LEU A 366 18.97 -6.11 5.78
CA LEU A 366 17.49 -6.07 5.80
C LEU A 366 16.78 -7.36 6.20
N ASN A 367 17.21 -7.99 7.30
CA ASN A 367 16.36 -8.95 8.02
C ASN A 367 15.79 -8.28 9.27
N ALA A 368 14.52 -7.86 9.18
CA ALA A 368 13.73 -7.49 10.36
C ALA A 368 13.19 -8.77 11.00
N ASP A 369 13.80 -9.15 12.12
CA ASP A 369 13.82 -10.49 12.71
C ASP A 369 12.55 -11.34 12.57
N ALA A 370 12.79 -12.59 12.13
CA ALA A 370 11.84 -13.68 12.24
C ALA A 370 11.56 -14.01 13.71
N ALA A 371 10.33 -14.42 13.99
CA ALA A 371 9.98 -15.19 15.17
C ALA A 371 9.15 -16.41 14.73
N ASP A 372 9.70 -17.58 15.05
CA ASP A 372 9.02 -18.88 15.21
C ASP A 372 8.35 -19.54 13.99
N ALA A 373 9.11 -20.39 13.29
CA ALA A 373 8.94 -21.85 13.42
C ALA A 373 10.00 -22.63 12.62
N GLU A 374 10.63 -23.63 13.26
CA GLU A 374 11.56 -24.58 12.63
C GLU A 374 10.83 -25.51 11.64
N VAL A 375 11.45 -25.79 10.48
CA VAL A 375 11.36 -27.11 9.84
C VAL A 375 12.73 -27.48 9.28
N ASP A 376 13.28 -28.55 9.85
CA ASP A 376 14.56 -29.19 9.50
C ASP A 376 14.37 -30.17 8.32
N VAL A 377 15.14 -30.03 7.23
CA VAL A 377 15.30 -31.07 6.20
C VAL A 377 16.77 -31.15 5.75
N LYS A 378 17.28 -32.38 5.78
CA LYS A 378 18.68 -32.78 5.77
C LYS A 378 19.38 -32.73 4.41
N LYS A 379 20.71 -32.86 4.51
CA LYS A 379 21.69 -33.14 3.43
C LYS A 379 21.35 -34.37 2.59
N GLU A 380 21.87 -34.36 1.36
CA GLU A 380 22.65 -35.40 0.66
C GLU A 380 23.02 -34.84 -0.73
N ASP A 381 24.00 -35.33 -1.49
CA ASP A 381 25.44 -35.56 -1.23
C ASP A 381 26.11 -35.74 -2.64
N ASP A 382 27.43 -35.83 -2.72
CA ASP A 382 28.19 -35.84 -3.99
C ASP A 382 27.91 -37.05 -4.92
N ILE A 383 27.94 -36.83 -6.24
CA ILE A 383 28.52 -37.78 -7.22
C ILE A 383 29.35 -37.01 -8.25
N ASN A 384 30.59 -37.46 -8.44
CA ASN A 384 31.57 -37.01 -9.42
C ASN A 384 32.11 -38.24 -10.16
N GLU A 385 32.04 -38.28 -11.49
CA GLU A 385 32.74 -39.28 -12.32
C GLU A 385 33.40 -38.61 -13.53
N GLN A 386 34.57 -39.10 -13.90
CA GLN A 386 35.51 -38.51 -14.87
C GLN A 386 35.66 -39.38 -16.14
N GLU A 387 36.47 -38.87 -17.10
CA GLU A 387 37.09 -39.58 -18.24
C GLU A 387 36.16 -39.88 -19.45
N ASN A 388 36.56 -39.87 -20.73
CA ASN A 388 37.74 -39.40 -21.50
C ASN A 388 37.28 -39.28 -22.99
N GLY A 389 37.91 -38.57 -23.97
CA GLY A 389 39.15 -37.79 -24.04
C GLY A 389 39.38 -37.26 -25.50
N THR A 390 40.65 -37.05 -25.90
CA THR A 390 41.19 -36.83 -27.28
C THR A 390 40.72 -35.64 -28.16
N ASN A 391 41.66 -34.68 -28.33
CA ASN A 391 42.07 -33.90 -29.52
C ASN A 391 41.20 -33.86 -30.80
N GLU A 392 41.02 -32.66 -31.37
CA GLU A 392 41.76 -32.22 -32.58
C GLU A 392 41.73 -30.68 -32.75
N GLN A 393 42.67 -30.14 -33.53
CA GLN A 393 42.79 -28.72 -33.89
C GLN A 393 42.12 -28.48 -35.25
N ASP A 394 41.52 -27.29 -35.49
CA ASP A 394 41.96 -26.38 -36.57
C ASP A 394 41.00 -25.20 -36.88
N ASP A 395 41.64 -24.11 -37.34
CA ASP A 395 41.20 -23.01 -38.21
C ASP A 395 39.83 -22.29 -38.08
N ILE A 396 39.92 -21.09 -37.50
CA ILE A 396 39.71 -19.79 -38.18
C ILE A 396 38.98 -19.83 -39.55
N ARG A 397 37.77 -19.24 -39.62
CA ARG A 397 37.54 -18.11 -40.55
C ARG A 397 36.32 -17.23 -40.25
N VAL A 398 36.55 -15.92 -40.28
CA VAL A 398 35.53 -14.88 -40.43
C VAL A 398 34.97 -14.92 -41.86
N LYS A 399 33.65 -14.75 -42.00
CA LYS A 399 33.06 -14.12 -43.18
C LYS A 399 31.92 -13.16 -42.81
N VAL A 400 32.03 -11.96 -43.38
CA VAL A 400 30.99 -10.93 -43.54
C VAL A 400 30.37 -11.14 -44.93
N GLU A 401 29.40 -10.28 -45.29
CA GLU A 401 28.75 -10.10 -46.60
C GLU A 401 27.46 -10.93 -46.79
N ASP A 402 26.34 -10.38 -47.28
CA ASP A 402 26.07 -9.02 -47.82
C ASP A 402 24.97 -8.26 -47.05
#